data_AF-A0A259NY20-F1
#
_entry.id   AF-A0A259NY20-F1
#
_cell.length_a   1.000
_cell.length_b   1.000
_cell.length_c   1.000
_cell.angle_alpha   90.00
_cell.angle_beta   90.00
_cell.angle_gamma   90.00
#
_symmetry.space_group_name_H-M   'P 1'
#
loop_
_entity.id
_entity.type
_entity.pdbx_description
1 polymer ?
#
loop_
_entity_poly.entity_id
_entity_poly.type
_entity_poly.pdbx_seq_one_letter_code
_entity_poly.pdbx_strand_id
1 'polypeptide(L)' 'VGVAMVLYPLSAFRAMNKAALNVYQSILANGDQKAVVDSMQTRAELYDFLNYHSFEQKLDQLFSSKKS' A
#
# COMPACT_ATOMS: atom_id res chain seq x y z
N VAL A 1 -26.97 -8.19 22.79
CA VAL A 1 -25.95 -9.26 22.65
C VAL A 1 -24.68 -8.75 23.34
N GLY A 2 -24.35 -9.24 24.54
CA GLY A 2 -23.30 -8.69 25.42
C GLY A 2 -21.88 -9.14 25.05
N VAL A 3 -21.41 -8.81 23.85
CA VAL A 3 -20.09 -9.25 23.35
C VAL A 3 -19.05 -8.15 23.53
N ALA A 4 -17.89 -8.50 24.10
CA ALA A 4 -16.80 -7.55 24.41
C ALA A 4 -15.88 -7.23 23.22
N MET A 5 -15.80 -8.13 22.23
CA MET A 5 -14.97 -7.92 21.03
C MET A 5 -15.50 -8.77 19.87
N VAL A 6 -15.40 -8.23 18.66
CA VAL A 6 -15.66 -8.96 17.41
C VAL A 6 -14.42 -8.87 16.54
N LEU A 7 -13.91 -10.02 16.11
CA LEU A 7 -12.74 -10.12 15.25
C LEU A 7 -13.17 -10.30 13.79
N TYR A 8 -12.50 -9.59 12.89
CA TYR A 8 -12.68 -9.71 11.44
C TYR A 8 -11.41 -10.28 10.79
N PRO A 9 -11.12 -11.58 11.00
CA PRO A 9 -9.79 -12.13 10.78
C PRO A 9 -9.36 -12.15 9.30
N LEU A 10 -10.31 -12.15 8.36
CA LEU A 10 -10.02 -12.37 6.94
C LEU A 10 -10.61 -11.30 6.02
N SER A 11 -11.32 -10.30 6.54
CA SER A 11 -12.04 -9.33 5.71
C SER A 11 -11.10 -8.60 4.75
N ALA A 12 -9.99 -8.06 5.27
CA ALA A 12 -8.98 -7.40 4.44
C ALA A 12 -8.30 -8.38 3.47
N PHE A 13 -7.96 -9.59 3.93
CA PHE A 13 -7.30 -10.60 3.11
C PHE A 13 -8.13 -11.05 1.91
N ARG A 14 -9.44 -11.19 2.09
CA ARG A 14 -10.36 -11.53 0.98
C ARG A 14 -10.45 -10.40 -0.04
N ALA A 15 -10.50 -9.15 0.41
CA ALA A 15 -10.56 -7.99 -0.48
C ALA A 15 -9.27 -7.85 -1.31
N MET A 16 -8.09 -7.94 -0.66
CA MET A 16 -6.80 -7.82 -1.35
C MET A 16 -6.60 -8.93 -2.39
N ASN A 17 -7.00 -10.18 -2.10
CA ASN A 17 -6.86 -11.27 -3.06
C ASN A 17 -7.73 -11.08 -4.31
N LYS A 18 -8.94 -10.53 -4.14
CA LYS A 18 -9.82 -10.23 -5.28
C LYS A 18 -9.26 -9.11 -6.15
N ALA A 19 -8.71 -8.05 -5.53
CA ALA A 19 -8.06 -6.96 -6.26
C ALA A 19 -6.83 -7.46 -7.04
N ALA A 20 -5.98 -8.29 -6.41
CA ALA A 20 -4.83 -8.90 -7.07
C ALA A 20 -5.23 -9.77 -8.26
N LEU A 21 -6.25 -10.62 -8.11
CA LEU A 21 -6.78 -11.44 -9.21
C LEU A 21 -7.24 -10.58 -10.40
N ASN A 22 -7.95 -9.48 -10.15
CA ASN A 22 -8.39 -8.56 -11.19
C ASN A 22 -7.20 -7.98 -11.98
N VAL A 23 -6.13 -7.57 -11.29
CA VAL A 23 -4.92 -7.08 -11.94
C VAL A 23 -4.29 -8.16 -12.83
N TYR A 24 -4.13 -9.38 -12.31
CA TYR A 24 -3.55 -10.49 -13.09
C TYR A 24 -4.38 -10.84 -14.33
N GLN A 25 -5.71 -10.88 -14.20
CA GLN A 25 -6.60 -11.14 -15.33
C GLN A 25 -6.54 -10.02 -16.37
N SER A 26 -6.52 -8.76 -15.94
CA SER A 26 -6.38 -7.62 -16.86
C SER A 26 -5.06 -7.67 -17.62
N ILE A 27 -3.95 -7.93 -16.95
CA ILE A 27 -2.63 -8.03 -17.60
C ILE A 27 -2.62 -9.17 -18.61
N LEU A 28 -3.15 -10.34 -18.24
CA LEU A 28 -3.21 -11.50 -19.14
C LEU A 28 -4.05 -11.21 -20.39
N ALA A 29 -5.18 -10.51 -20.24
CA ALA A 29 -6.08 -10.22 -21.36
C ALA A 29 -5.61 -9.07 -22.25
N ASN A 30 -5.04 -8.01 -21.66
CA ASN A 30 -4.74 -6.76 -22.36
C ASN A 30 -3.25 -6.61 -22.73
N GLY A 31 -2.38 -7.45 -22.16
CA GLY A 31 -0.92 -7.33 -22.31
C GLY A 31 -0.29 -6.21 -21.48
N ASP A 32 -1.10 -5.40 -20.78
CA ASP A 32 -0.65 -4.38 -19.82
C ASP A 32 -1.70 -4.13 -18.71
N GLN A 33 -1.32 -3.31 -17.72
CA GLN A 33 -2.12 -3.00 -16.54
C GLN A 33 -2.95 -1.71 -16.65
N LYS A 34 -2.91 -0.97 -17.77
CA LYS A 34 -3.45 0.42 -17.84
C LYS A 34 -4.89 0.52 -17.39
N ALA A 35 -5.72 -0.45 -17.77
CA ALA A 35 -7.14 -0.49 -17.45
C ALA A 35 -7.47 -0.63 -15.95
N VAL A 36 -6.48 -0.98 -15.11
CA VAL A 36 -6.68 -1.22 -13.67
C VAL A 36 -5.86 -0.30 -12.77
N VAL A 37 -5.08 0.64 -13.33
CA VAL A 37 -4.22 1.56 -12.55
C VAL A 37 -5.02 2.39 -11.56
N ASP A 38 -6.20 2.86 -11.95
CA ASP A 38 -7.07 3.68 -11.10
C ASP A 38 -7.60 2.94 -9.84
N SER A 39 -7.49 1.61 -9.82
CA SER A 39 -7.86 0.77 -8.67
C SER A 39 -6.70 0.47 -7.72
N MET A 40 -5.48 0.92 -8.07
CA MET A 40 -4.28 0.68 -7.27
C MET A 40 -4.09 1.78 -6.23
N GLN A 41 -3.47 1.42 -5.09
CA GLN A 41 -2.93 2.42 -4.17
C GLN A 41 -1.86 3.24 -4.90
N THR A 42 -1.97 4.56 -4.80
CA THR A 42 -0.98 5.48 -5.37
C THR A 42 0.34 5.43 -4.59
N ARG A 43 1.42 5.86 -5.22
CA ARG A 43 2.74 5.95 -4.57
C ARG A 43 2.71 6.90 -3.36
N ALA A 44 1.97 8.00 -3.44
CA ALA A 44 1.85 8.97 -2.36
C ALA A 44 1.14 8.35 -1.14
N GLU A 45 0.00 7.69 -1.36
CA GLU A 45 -0.73 7.00 -0.29
C GLU A 45 0.11 5.90 0.37
N LEU A 46 0.92 5.18 -0.41
CA LEU A 46 1.84 4.18 0.15
C LEU A 46 2.90 4.84 1.04
N TYR A 47 3.44 6.00 0.64
CA TYR A 47 4.45 6.70 1.42
C TYR A 47 3.90 7.26 2.73
N ASP A 48 2.69 7.81 2.68
CA ASP A 48 1.98 8.25 3.88
C ASP A 48 1.75 7.08 4.84
N PHE A 49 1.31 5.93 4.32
CA PHE A 49 1.11 4.72 5.14
C PHE A 49 2.42 4.19 5.75
N LEU A 50 3.51 4.22 5.00
CA LEU A 50 4.83 3.78 5.46
C LEU A 50 5.55 4.81 6.34
N ASN A 51 4.95 5.99 6.56
CA ASN A 51 5.57 7.12 7.25
C ASN A 51 6.95 7.47 6.65
N TYR A 52 7.07 7.37 5.33
CA TYR A 52 8.35 7.44 4.60
C TYR A 52 9.08 8.77 4.83
N HIS A 53 8.34 9.88 4.85
CA HIS A 53 8.90 11.22 5.06
C HIS A 53 9.57 11.39 6.43
N SER A 54 9.10 10.69 7.47
CA SER A 54 9.75 10.71 8.79
C SER A 54 11.11 10.01 8.76
N PHE A 55 11.26 8.95 7.95
CA PHE A 55 12.55 8.28 7.77
C PHE A 55 13.54 9.17 7.02
N GLU A 56 13.09 9.83 5.96
CA GLU A 56 13.92 10.76 5.18
C GLU A 56 14.42 11.93 6.04
N GLN A 57 13.52 12.58 6.79
CA GLN A 57 13.89 13.65 7.72
C GLN A 57 14.91 13.20 8.78
N LYS A 58 14.77 11.97 9.29
CA LYS A 58 15.71 11.42 10.27
C LYS A 58 17.09 11.18 9.67
N LEU A 59 17.17 10.72 8.42
CA LEU A 59 18.45 10.57 7.72
C LEU A 59 19.12 11.92 7.48
N ASP A 60 18.36 12.93 7.05
CA ASP A 60 18.89 14.29 6.87
C ASP A 60 19.44 14.87 8.17
N GLN A 61 18.74 14.70 9.29
CA GLN A 61 19.23 15.14 10.61
C GLN A 61 20.54 14.44 11.01
N LEU A 62 20.68 13.14 10.74
CA LEU A 62 21.84 12.35 11.13
C LEU A 62 23.08 12.61 10.28
N PHE A 63 22.92 13.00 9.01
CA PHE A 63 24.02 13.09 8.06
C PHE A 63 24.28 14.50 7.51
N SER A 64 23.43 15.49 7.81
CA SER A 64 23.66 16.90 7.46
C SER A 64 24.95 17.48 8.06
N SER A 65 25.41 16.96 9.19
CA SER A 65 26.66 17.37 9.86
C SER A 65 27.94 16.75 9.27
N LYS A 66 27.83 15.75 8.37
CA LYS A 66 28.99 15.12 7.70
C LYS A 66 29.34 15.73 6.34
N LYS A 67 28.56 16.69 5.85
CA LYS A 67 28.93 17.53 4.70
C LYS A 67 29.66 18.77 5.22
N SER A 68 30.91 18.61 5.61
CA SER A 68 31.84 19.72 5.81
C SER A 68 33.25 19.33 5.40
#